data_AF-A0A7S6YZZ3-F1
#
_entry.id   AF-A0A7S6YZZ3-F1
#
_cell.length_a   1.000
_cell.length_b   1.000
_cell.length_c   1.000
_cell.angle_alpha   90.00
_cell.angle_beta   90.00
_cell.angle_gamma   90.00
#
_symmetry.space_group_name_H-M   'P 1'
#
loop_
_entity.id
_entity.type
_entity.pdbx_description
1 polymer ?
#
loop_
_entity_poly.entity_id
_entity_poly.type
_entity_poly.pdbx_seq_one_letter_code
_entity_poly.pdbx_strand_id
1 'polypeptide(L)' 'MVIAGPLNLASQGAVHASEMFARNVYAFVALLIQDGALTLDWDDELLAKTRWSAPAATTA' A
#
# COMPACT_ATOMS: atom_id res chain seq x y z
N MET A 1 -26.28 15.76 23.27
CA MET A 1 -25.47 14.58 22.92
C MET A 1 -24.63 14.93 21.70
N VAL A 2 -23.34 14.67 21.71
CA VAL A 2 -22.42 14.97 20.60
C VAL A 2 -22.14 13.68 19.84
N ILE A 3 -22.32 13.69 18.52
CA ILE A 3 -21.89 12.61 17.63
C ILE A 3 -20.52 13.02 17.08
N ALA A 4 -19.48 12.20 17.32
CA ALA A 4 -18.13 12.44 16.84
C ALA A 4 -17.69 11.35 15.86
N GLY A 5 -17.29 11.75 14.64
CA GLY A 5 -16.77 10.88 13.58
C GLY A 5 -15.45 11.41 13.03
N PRO A 6 -14.36 11.40 13.82
CA PRO A 6 -13.08 11.95 13.39
C PRO A 6 -12.49 11.15 12.23
N LEU A 7 -12.07 11.85 11.19
CA LEU A 7 -11.30 11.28 10.08
C LEU A 7 -9.82 11.19 10.47
N ASN A 8 -9.08 10.26 9.84
CA ASN A 8 -7.63 10.10 10.03
C ASN A 8 -7.21 9.79 11.47
N LEU A 9 -7.97 8.95 12.17
CA LEU A 9 -7.69 8.54 13.55
C LEU A 9 -6.25 8.01 13.74
N ALA A 10 -5.71 7.29 12.74
CA ALA A 10 -4.32 6.81 12.76
C ALA A 10 -3.28 7.94 12.90
N SER A 11 -3.57 9.13 12.34
CA SER A 11 -2.68 10.30 12.46
C SER A 11 -2.62 10.85 13.89
N GLN A 12 -3.62 10.57 14.74
CA GLN A 12 -3.60 10.97 16.15
C GLN A 12 -2.58 10.17 16.98
N GLY A 13 -2.13 9.01 16.47
CA GLY A 13 -1.05 8.19 17.03
C GLY A 13 0.10 8.01 16.03
N ALA A 14 0.49 9.09 15.35
CA ALA A 14 1.34 9.05 14.15
C ALA A 14 2.58 8.14 14.26
N VAL A 15 3.34 8.20 15.36
CA VAL A 15 4.59 7.43 15.51
C VAL A 15 4.35 5.92 15.40
N HIS A 16 3.46 5.37 16.22
CA HIS A 16 3.16 3.94 16.23
C HIS A 16 2.46 3.50 14.93
N ALA A 17 1.59 4.35 14.38
CA ALA A 17 0.95 4.09 13.09
C ALA A 17 1.98 4.01 11.96
N SER A 18 2.96 4.92 11.94
CA SER A 18 4.06 4.90 10.98
C SER A 18 4.94 3.67 11.14
N GLU A 19 5.28 3.26 12.36
CA GLU A 19 6.07 2.05 12.60
C GLU A 19 5.37 0.79 12.08
N MET A 20 4.08 0.62 12.40
CA MET A 20 3.30 -0.52 11.92
C MET A 20 3.17 -0.50 10.39
N PHE A 21 2.90 0.66 9.80
CA PHE A 21 2.82 0.82 8.36
C PHE A 21 4.15 0.50 7.67
N ALA A 22 5.27 1.00 8.19
CA ALA A 22 6.60 0.76 7.65
C ALA A 22 6.97 -0.73 7.65
N ARG A 23 6.64 -1.46 8.73
CA ARG A 23 6.84 -2.92 8.79
C ARG A 23 6.07 -3.65 7.69
N ASN A 24 4.81 -3.27 7.45
CA ASN A 24 3.99 -3.90 6.41
C ASN A 24 4.51 -3.58 5.01
N VAL A 25 4.84 -2.31 4.74
CA VAL A 25 5.40 -1.90 3.45
C VAL A 25 6.75 -2.56 3.19
N TYR A 26 7.62 -2.65 4.20
CA TYR A 26 8.91 -3.32 4.07
C TYR A 26 8.75 -4.79 3.69
N ALA A 27 7.86 -5.52 4.39
CA ALA A 27 7.59 -6.93 4.09
C ALA A 27 7.07 -7.12 2.64
N PHE A 28 6.23 -6.20 2.16
CA PHE A 28 5.74 -6.20 0.79
C PHE A 28 6.86 -5.89 -0.22
N VAL A 29 7.63 -4.83 -0.01
CA VAL A 29 8.71 -4.41 -0.93
C VAL A 29 9.82 -5.46 -1.02
N ALA A 30 10.05 -6.23 0.05
CA ALA A 30 10.98 -7.35 0.01
C ALA A 30 10.62 -8.40 -1.04
N LEU A 31 9.33 -8.60 -1.37
CA LEU A 31 8.89 -9.50 -2.43
C LEU A 31 9.26 -9.00 -3.84
N LEU A 32 9.44 -7.68 -3.99
CA LEU A 32 9.80 -7.04 -5.25
C LEU A 32 11.30 -7.17 -5.57
N ILE A 33 12.12 -7.58 -4.61
CA ILE A 33 13.58 -7.66 -4.76
C ILE A 33 14.00 -9.12 -4.84
N GLN A 34 14.62 -9.51 -5.95
CA GLN A 34 15.21 -10.83 -6.15
C GLN A 34 16.67 -10.65 -6.59
N ASP A 35 17.60 -11.34 -5.91
CA ASP A 35 19.05 -11.26 -6.18
C ASP A 35 19.62 -9.83 -6.21
N GLY A 36 19.07 -8.94 -5.38
CA GLY A 36 19.49 -7.54 -5.30
C GLY A 36 19.01 -6.66 -6.45
N ALA A 37 18.18 -7.20 -7.36
CA ALA A 37 17.54 -6.47 -8.44
C ALA A 37 16.03 -6.35 -8.20
N LEU A 38 15.43 -5.31 -8.79
CA LEU A 38 13.98 -5.14 -8.81
C LEU A 38 13.37 -6.11 -9.83
N THR A 39 12.55 -7.04 -9.35
CA THR A 39 11.86 -8.05 -10.15
C THR A 39 10.37 -7.99 -9.85
N LEU A 40 9.59 -7.61 -10.85
CA LEU A 40 8.13 -7.55 -10.75
C LEU A 40 7.55 -8.82 -11.36
N ASP A 41 7.28 -9.81 -10.51
CA ASP A 41 6.59 -11.04 -10.91
C ASP A 41 5.07 -10.78 -11.00
N TRP A 42 4.51 -10.88 -12.20
CA TRP A 42 3.08 -10.65 -12.42
C TRP A 42 2.23 -11.91 -12.28
N ASP A 43 2.85 -13.09 -12.15
CA ASP A 43 2.16 -14.32 -11.81
C ASP A 43 1.92 -14.40 -10.28
N ASP A 44 2.63 -13.60 -9.48
CA ASP A 44 2.35 -13.42 -8.06
C ASP A 44 1.01 -12.68 -7.84
N GLU A 45 0.10 -13.33 -7.10
CA GLU A 45 -1.25 -12.84 -6.87
C GLU A 45 -1.27 -11.45 -6.18
N LEU A 46 -0.36 -11.21 -5.25
CA LEU A 46 -0.32 -9.99 -4.45
C LEU A 46 0.13 -8.80 -5.30
N LEU A 47 1.18 -8.99 -6.11
CA LEU A 47 1.68 -7.98 -7.05
C LEU A 47 0.64 -7.69 -8.14
N ALA A 48 0.03 -8.74 -8.71
CA ALA A 48 -1.00 -8.59 -9.73
C ALA A 48 -2.19 -7.77 -9.24
N LYS A 49 -2.65 -7.98 -8.00
CA LYS A 49 -3.79 -7.26 -7.40
C LYS A 49 -3.45 -5.84 -6.92
N THR A 50 -2.18 -5.55 -6.67
CA THR A 50 -1.73 -4.24 -6.18
C THR A 50 -1.23 -3.33 -7.31
N ARG A 51 -1.04 -3.87 -8.51
CA ARG A 51 -0.66 -3.11 -9.70
C ARG A 51 -1.64 -1.97 -9.96
N TRP A 52 -1.08 -0.77 -10.11
CA TRP A 52 -1.85 0.36 -10.63
C TRP A 52 -2.18 0.14 -12.11
N SER A 53 -3.46 0.32 -12.46
CA SER A 53 -3.92 0.41 -13.84
C SER A 53 -4.43 1.83 -14.10
N ALA A 54 -4.00 2.42 -15.21
CA ALA A 54 -4.56 3.69 -15.64
C ALA A 54 -6.05 3.48 -15.96
N PRO A 55 -6.94 4.42 -15.57
CA PRO A 55 -8.33 4.36 -15.99
C PRO A 55 -8.38 4.38 -17.52
N ALA A 56 -9.21 3.52 -18.11
CA ALA A 56 -9.39 3.50 -19.56
C ALA A 56 -9.80 4.88 -20.03
N ALA A 57 -9.06 5.45 -20.99
CA ALA A 57 -9.40 6.73 -21.57
C ALA A 57 -10.82 6.64 -22.13
N THR A 58 -11.75 7.41 -21.57
CA THR A 58 -13.10 7.55 -22.11
C THR A 58 -12.98 8.22 -23.47
N THR A 59 -13.04 7.43 -24.54
CA THR A 59 -13.26 7.95 -25.89
C THR A 59 -14.64 8.61 -25.89
N ALA A 60 -14.64 9.93 -26.02
CA ALA A 60 -15.84 10.75 -26.18
C ALA A 60 -16.53 10.47 -27.52
#